data_AF-A0A6M8SQ35-F1
#
_entry.id   AF-A0A6M8SQ35-F1
#
_cell.length_a   1.000
_cell.length_b   1.000
_cell.length_c   1.000
_cell.angle_alpha   90.00
_cell.angle_beta   90.00
_cell.angle_gamma   90.00
#
_symmetry.space_group_name_H-M   'P 1'
#
loop_
_entity.id
_entity.type
_entity.pdbx_description
1 polymer ?
#
loop_
_entity_poly.entity_id
_entity_poly.type
_entity_poly.pdbx_seq_one_letter_code
_entity_poly.pdbx_strand_id
1 'polypeptide(L)'
;MLKKSLLNQSGISLIEILIAMAISLALLTAAATMALASLSSSKDTLQNTAAQQELQTILTTVTREIRRSGYRSPAMTPVEEIAENAKSTTTFRKIWTFGGTTCIVYRYDSDTNADPLLPPGNGLISNDEVRGIRLDSTNNRIDFLTSATSTTAPTSCDSANGTWTPLVSGKSIQLGTDALKFEYSSGWIRIADGASITSAQALAANAAVANSAAEVIDQVKISISGTLPTSTTANPKIIESSEMVQLRNRPFKFN
;
A
#
# COMPACT_ATOMS: atom_id res chain seq x y z
N MET A 1 57.80 70.90 7.00
CA MET A 1 57.06 71.21 5.75
C MET A 1 56.25 69.98 5.34
N LEU A 2 54.95 69.95 5.62
CA LEU A 2 54.05 68.86 5.21
C LEU A 2 53.30 69.31 3.95
N LYS A 3 53.65 68.72 2.81
CA LYS A 3 53.02 68.97 1.51
C LYS A 3 51.69 68.21 1.48
N LYS A 4 50.59 68.88 1.83
CA LYS A 4 49.24 68.30 1.78
C LYS A 4 48.80 68.22 0.32
N SER A 5 48.89 67.04 -0.28
CA SER A 5 48.28 66.74 -1.58
C SER A 5 46.76 66.87 -1.43
N LEU A 6 46.20 67.92 -2.03
CA LEU A 6 44.76 68.05 -2.19
C LEU A 6 44.33 67.03 -3.25
N LEU A 7 43.76 65.91 -2.80
CA LEU A 7 43.14 64.94 -3.69
C LEU A 7 41.94 65.63 -4.36
N ASN A 8 41.99 65.81 -5.69
CA ASN A 8 40.86 66.28 -6.48
C ASN A 8 39.69 65.30 -6.30
N GLN A 9 38.59 65.77 -5.71
CA GLN A 9 37.32 65.05 -5.74
C GLN A 9 36.72 65.19 -7.14
N SER A 10 36.95 64.19 -7.99
CA SER A 10 36.18 64.02 -9.22
C SER A 10 34.76 63.59 -8.83
N GLY A 11 33.78 64.49 -9.03
CA GLY A 11 32.37 64.17 -8.84
C GLY A 11 31.91 63.13 -9.85
N ILE A 12 31.09 62.17 -9.40
CA ILE A 12 30.48 61.16 -10.27
C ILE A 12 29.44 61.85 -11.16
N SER A 13 29.46 61.56 -12.45
CA SER A 13 28.49 62.09 -13.39
C SER A 13 27.11 61.43 -13.20
N LEU A 14 26.02 62.18 -13.42
CA LEU A 14 24.65 61.65 -13.37
C LEU A 14 24.48 60.41 -14.25
N ILE A 15 25.12 60.40 -15.42
CA ILE A 15 25.06 59.27 -16.36
C ILE A 15 25.76 58.02 -15.81
N GLU A 16 26.86 58.18 -15.05
CA GLU A 16 27.57 57.06 -14.43
C GLU A 16 26.71 56.40 -13.35
N ILE A 17 25.95 57.20 -12.58
CA ILE A 17 24.99 56.67 -11.59
C ILE A 17 23.86 55.91 -12.28
N LEU A 18 23.28 56.45 -13.37
CA LEU A 18 22.21 55.78 -14.11
C LEU A 18 22.68 54.44 -14.71
N ILE A 19 23.88 54.39 -15.26
CA ILE A 19 24.46 53.15 -15.81
C ILE A 19 24.74 52.15 -14.68
N ALA A 20 25.32 52.58 -13.55
CA ALA A 20 25.59 51.71 -12.42
C ALA A 20 24.30 51.11 -11.82
N MET A 21 23.23 51.89 -11.73
CA MET A 21 21.91 51.41 -11.29
C MET A 21 21.31 50.42 -12.28
N ALA A 22 21.40 50.69 -13.59
CA ALA A 22 20.91 49.79 -14.62
C ALA A 22 21.61 48.42 -14.57
N ILE A 23 22.94 48.42 -14.42
CA ILE A 23 23.73 47.18 -14.28
C ILE A 23 23.36 46.45 -12.99
N SER A 24 23.23 47.16 -11.87
CA SER A 24 22.86 46.56 -10.58
C SER A 24 21.48 45.91 -10.63
N LEU A 25 20.51 46.55 -11.29
CA LEU A 25 19.17 46.00 -11.46
C LEU A 25 19.18 44.75 -12.35
N ALA A 26 19.96 44.77 -13.44
CA ALA A 26 20.14 43.59 -14.31
C ALA A 26 20.79 42.40 -13.58
N LEU A 27 21.76 42.68 -12.69
CA LEU A 27 22.38 41.65 -11.86
C LEU A 27 21.42 41.09 -10.81
N LEU A 28 20.61 41.95 -10.18
CA LEU A 28 19.60 41.53 -9.21
C LEU A 28 18.52 40.66 -9.85
N THR A 29 18.06 40.98 -11.05
CA THR A 29 17.08 40.15 -11.76
C THR A 29 17.67 38.79 -12.14
N ALA A 30 18.93 38.75 -12.61
CA ALA A 30 19.62 37.49 -12.89
C ALA A 30 19.80 36.63 -11.64
N ALA A 31 20.19 37.23 -10.50
CA ALA A 31 20.32 36.51 -9.23
C ALA A 31 18.95 36.00 -8.72
N ALA A 32 17.90 36.81 -8.84
CA ALA A 32 16.55 36.45 -8.42
C ALA A 32 15.99 35.28 -9.24
N THR A 33 16.19 35.25 -10.56
CA THR A 33 15.72 34.14 -11.40
C THR A 33 16.44 32.83 -11.07
N MET A 34 17.75 32.87 -10.82
CA MET A 34 18.51 31.70 -10.37
C MET A 34 18.02 31.19 -9.00
N ALA A 35 17.75 32.11 -8.06
CA ALA A 35 17.23 31.75 -6.74
C ALA A 35 15.83 31.10 -6.84
N LEU A 36 14.94 31.67 -7.65
CA LEU A 36 13.60 31.12 -7.89
C LEU A 36 13.66 29.74 -8.56
N ALA A 37 14.55 29.55 -9.53
CA ALA A 37 14.76 28.25 -10.17
C ALA A 37 15.25 27.20 -9.16
N SER A 38 16.19 27.58 -8.29
CA SER A 38 16.71 26.69 -7.23
C SER A 38 15.63 26.32 -6.22
N LEU A 39 14.77 27.28 -5.85
CA LEU A 39 13.66 27.04 -4.92
C LEU A 39 12.60 26.12 -5.53
N SER A 40 12.26 26.31 -6.81
CA SER A 40 11.34 25.42 -7.53
C SER A 40 11.88 23.99 -7.58
N SER A 41 13.16 23.83 -7.93
CA SER A 41 13.81 22.52 -7.97
C SER A 41 13.82 21.82 -6.60
N SER A 42 14.07 22.60 -5.53
CA SER A 42 14.02 22.10 -4.16
C SER A 42 12.62 21.63 -3.77
N LYS A 43 11.59 22.40 -4.15
CA LYS A 43 10.18 22.03 -3.93
C LYS A 43 9.82 20.74 -4.66
N ASP A 44 10.19 20.60 -5.93
CA ASP A 44 9.90 19.41 -6.74
C ASP A 44 10.60 18.17 -6.16
N THR A 45 11.82 18.34 -5.67
CA THR A 45 12.58 17.28 -4.99
C THR A 45 11.88 16.85 -3.71
N LEU A 46 11.49 17.80 -2.85
CA LEU A 46 10.77 17.51 -1.61
C LEU A 46 9.42 16.81 -1.86
N GLN A 47 8.66 17.26 -2.86
CA GLN A 47 7.39 16.62 -3.23
C GLN A 47 7.60 15.18 -3.71
N ASN A 48 8.63 14.93 -4.51
CA ASN A 48 8.96 13.59 -4.97
C ASN A 48 9.38 12.68 -3.81
N THR A 49 10.24 13.17 -2.92
CA THR A 49 10.67 12.40 -1.74
C THR A 49 9.49 12.09 -0.82
N ALA A 50 8.61 13.06 -0.57
CA ALA A 50 7.41 12.85 0.25
C ALA A 50 6.47 11.79 -0.38
N ALA A 51 6.23 11.88 -1.69
CA ALA A 51 5.41 10.90 -2.42
C ALA A 51 6.01 9.49 -2.38
N GLN A 52 7.34 9.36 -2.54
CA GLN A 52 8.03 8.07 -2.42
C GLN A 52 7.91 7.49 -1.00
N GLN A 53 8.06 8.32 0.04
CA GLN A 53 7.91 7.89 1.43
C GLN A 53 6.48 7.44 1.74
N GLU A 54 5.48 8.15 1.22
CA GLU A 54 4.07 7.78 1.37
C GLU A 54 3.78 6.44 0.71
N LEU A 55 4.21 6.23 -0.54
CA LEU A 55 4.04 4.97 -1.25
C LEU A 55 4.72 3.80 -0.54
N GLN A 56 5.94 4.00 -0.04
CA GLN A 56 6.65 2.96 0.72
C GLN A 56 5.96 2.66 2.06
N THR A 57 5.40 3.67 2.71
CA THR A 57 4.62 3.48 3.95
C THR A 57 3.35 2.67 3.68
N ILE A 58 2.64 2.95 2.58
CA ILE A 58 1.48 2.17 2.16
C ILE A 58 1.90 0.74 1.84
N LEU A 59 2.90 0.56 0.98
CA LEU A 59 3.35 -0.76 0.55
C LEU A 59 3.77 -1.62 1.74
N THR A 60 4.60 -1.08 2.64
CA THR A 60 5.03 -1.81 3.84
C THR A 60 3.87 -2.17 4.76
N THR A 61 2.87 -1.29 4.89
CA THR A 61 1.67 -1.57 5.70
C THR A 61 0.80 -2.64 5.06
N VAL A 62 0.51 -2.51 3.77
CA VAL A 62 -0.25 -3.49 2.98
C VAL A 62 0.45 -4.85 2.99
N THR A 63 1.77 -4.89 2.77
CA THR A 63 2.58 -6.11 2.85
C THR A 63 2.48 -6.77 4.23
N ARG A 64 2.61 -6.00 5.32
CA ARG A 64 2.52 -6.54 6.69
C ARG A 64 1.15 -7.16 6.94
N GLU A 65 0.09 -6.51 6.51
CA GLU A 65 -1.26 -7.02 6.68
C GLU A 65 -1.51 -8.29 5.85
N ILE A 66 -1.06 -8.33 4.59
CA ILE A 66 -1.15 -9.55 3.76
C ILE A 66 -0.30 -10.70 4.32
N ARG A 67 0.88 -10.42 4.89
CA ARG A 67 1.72 -11.46 5.55
C ARG A 67 1.02 -12.15 6.72
N ARG A 68 0.07 -11.47 7.36
CA ARG A 68 -0.70 -12.02 8.49
C ARG A 68 -1.83 -12.92 8.02
N SER A 69 -2.24 -12.82 6.76
CA SER A 69 -3.31 -13.66 6.21
C SER A 69 -3.04 -15.16 6.43
N GLY A 70 -4.10 -15.90 6.75
CA GLY A 70 -4.02 -17.33 7.01
C GLY A 70 -3.41 -17.71 8.37
N TYR A 71 -3.03 -16.74 9.21
CA TYR A 71 -2.62 -17.04 10.58
C TYR A 71 -3.80 -17.56 11.41
N ARG A 72 -3.52 -18.60 12.20
CA ARG A 72 -4.40 -19.22 13.19
C ARG A 72 -3.56 -19.53 14.43
N SER A 73 -4.08 -19.28 15.62
CA SER A 73 -3.38 -19.62 16.85
C SER A 73 -3.32 -21.15 17.03
N PRO A 74 -2.16 -21.71 17.43
CA PRO A 74 -2.05 -23.13 17.79
C PRO A 74 -2.64 -23.43 19.18
N ALA A 75 -3.08 -22.40 19.93
CA ALA A 75 -3.47 -22.46 21.33
C ALA A 75 -4.73 -23.29 21.64
N MET A 76 -5.42 -23.85 20.65
CA MET A 76 -6.54 -24.77 20.87
C MET A 76 -6.20 -26.18 20.37
N THR A 77 -6.16 -27.11 21.33
CA THR A 77 -6.01 -28.54 21.13
C THR A 77 -7.16 -29.16 20.31
N PRO A 78 -6.95 -30.30 19.62
CA PRO A 78 -7.78 -30.80 18.51
C PRO A 78 -9.15 -31.42 18.88
N VAL A 79 -9.68 -31.17 20.08
CA VAL A 79 -10.70 -32.06 20.69
C VAL A 79 -12.09 -31.93 20.06
N GLU A 80 -12.36 -30.88 19.29
CA GLU A 80 -13.60 -30.75 18.50
C GLU A 80 -13.39 -30.95 16.98
N GLU A 81 -12.15 -31.24 16.53
CA GLU A 81 -11.85 -31.42 15.11
C GLU A 81 -11.87 -32.90 14.66
N ILE A 82 -11.98 -33.85 15.61
CA ILE A 82 -12.07 -35.30 15.29
C ILE A 82 -13.53 -35.75 15.09
N ALA A 83 -14.52 -35.04 15.62
CA ALA A 83 -15.93 -35.38 15.48
C ALA A 83 -16.62 -34.37 14.56
N GLU A 84 -16.73 -34.74 13.28
CA GLU A 84 -17.34 -33.97 12.18
C GLU A 84 -16.62 -32.68 11.77
N ASN A 85 -15.88 -32.78 10.66
CA ASN A 85 -15.23 -31.69 9.91
C ASN A 85 -13.80 -31.34 10.36
N ALA A 86 -12.84 -32.09 9.81
CA ALA A 86 -11.49 -31.63 9.46
C ALA A 86 -11.49 -30.46 8.42
N LYS A 87 -12.37 -29.47 8.63
CA LYS A 87 -12.53 -28.21 7.87
C LYS A 87 -11.93 -27.01 8.62
N SER A 88 -11.45 -27.14 9.85
CA SER A 88 -11.06 -26.00 10.70
C SER A 88 -9.65 -25.43 10.39
N THR A 89 -8.76 -26.17 9.72
CA THR A 89 -7.53 -25.54 9.16
C THR A 89 -7.77 -24.68 7.91
N THR A 90 -8.96 -24.77 7.30
CA THR A 90 -9.31 -24.05 6.06
C THR A 90 -10.03 -22.72 6.30
N THR A 91 -10.42 -22.41 7.54
CA THR A 91 -11.30 -21.28 7.85
C THR A 91 -10.59 -19.93 7.75
N PHE A 92 -9.38 -19.84 8.32
CA PHE A 92 -8.54 -18.63 8.30
C PHE A 92 -7.64 -18.53 7.08
N ARG A 93 -7.28 -19.67 6.50
CA ARG A 93 -6.56 -19.77 5.22
C ARG A 93 -7.54 -19.54 4.08
N LYS A 94 -8.05 -18.32 3.92
CA LYS A 94 -8.90 -17.94 2.78
C LYS A 94 -8.55 -16.55 2.29
N ILE A 95 -8.47 -16.41 0.97
CA ILE A 95 -8.24 -15.16 0.27
C ILE A 95 -9.23 -15.07 -0.88
N TRP A 96 -9.89 -13.93 -0.98
CA TRP A 96 -10.80 -13.57 -2.05
C TRP A 96 -10.26 -12.34 -2.78
N THR A 97 -10.40 -12.34 -4.09
CA THR A 97 -9.96 -11.22 -4.93
C THR A 97 -11.13 -10.71 -5.76
N PHE A 98 -11.28 -9.40 -5.84
CA PHE A 98 -12.39 -8.75 -6.54
C PHE A 98 -11.89 -7.63 -7.46
N GLY A 99 -12.75 -7.15 -8.36
CA GLY A 99 -12.49 -5.94 -9.15
C GLY A 99 -11.24 -6.03 -10.02
N GLY A 100 -10.97 -7.19 -10.63
CA GLY A 100 -9.82 -7.35 -11.53
C GLY A 100 -8.46 -7.22 -10.85
N THR A 101 -8.34 -7.59 -9.56
CA THR A 101 -7.13 -7.54 -8.70
C THR A 101 -6.86 -6.24 -7.94
N THR A 102 -7.81 -5.29 -7.92
CA THR A 102 -7.69 -4.03 -7.16
C THR A 102 -8.21 -4.14 -5.72
N CYS A 103 -8.86 -5.26 -5.40
CA CYS A 103 -9.28 -5.56 -4.05
C CYS A 103 -8.99 -7.01 -3.64
N ILE A 104 -8.57 -7.16 -2.40
CA ILE A 104 -8.35 -8.44 -1.74
C ILE A 104 -9.04 -8.46 -0.37
N VAL A 105 -9.69 -9.56 -0.04
CA VAL A 105 -10.21 -9.86 1.30
C VAL A 105 -9.54 -11.13 1.78
N TYR A 106 -9.16 -11.18 3.05
CA TYR A 106 -8.45 -12.29 3.68
C TYR A 106 -8.89 -12.42 5.13
N ARG A 107 -8.39 -13.45 5.81
CA ARG A 107 -8.65 -13.68 7.23
C ARG A 107 -7.38 -13.93 8.01
N TYR A 108 -7.41 -13.59 9.29
CA TYR A 108 -6.45 -14.08 10.27
C TYR A 108 -7.06 -14.05 11.66
N ASP A 109 -6.64 -14.99 12.49
CA ASP A 109 -7.06 -15.13 13.88
C ASP A 109 -6.40 -14.01 14.71
N SER A 110 -7.22 -13.06 15.16
CA SER A 110 -6.77 -11.81 15.76
C SER A 110 -7.28 -11.59 17.17
N ASP A 111 -8.27 -12.39 17.57
CA ASP A 111 -8.96 -12.24 18.83
C ASP A 111 -8.02 -12.45 20.03
N THR A 112 -8.32 -11.76 21.12
CA THR A 112 -7.60 -11.94 22.37
C THR A 112 -7.90 -13.31 22.96
N ASN A 113 -6.86 -14.02 23.36
CA ASN A 113 -7.03 -15.27 24.08
C ASN A 113 -7.46 -15.05 25.53
N ALA A 114 -8.19 -16.02 26.06
CA ALA A 114 -8.51 -16.06 27.49
C ALA A 114 -7.25 -16.20 28.35
N ASP A 115 -6.19 -16.80 27.81
CA ASP A 115 -4.87 -16.90 28.43
C ASP A 115 -3.92 -15.83 27.84
N PRO A 116 -3.47 -14.84 28.64
CA PRO A 116 -2.55 -13.80 28.19
C PRO A 116 -1.12 -14.31 27.92
N LEU A 117 -0.79 -15.54 28.30
CA LEU A 117 0.52 -16.17 28.02
C LEU A 117 0.55 -16.85 26.64
N LEU A 118 -0.60 -17.00 25.97
CA LEU A 118 -0.68 -17.62 24.65
C LEU A 118 -0.65 -16.56 23.53
N PRO A 119 -0.07 -16.89 22.35
CA PRO A 119 -0.15 -16.02 21.17
C PRO A 119 -1.62 -15.68 20.87
N PRO A 120 -1.95 -14.48 20.36
CA PRO A 120 -3.33 -14.09 20.08
C PRO A 120 -4.01 -15.07 19.11
N GLY A 121 -5.31 -15.22 19.31
CA GLY A 121 -6.23 -15.96 18.47
C GLY A 121 -6.98 -17.07 19.20
N ASN A 122 -8.32 -16.99 19.19
CA ASN A 122 -9.22 -17.93 19.87
C ASN A 122 -9.70 -19.07 18.95
N GLY A 123 -9.23 -19.13 17.70
CA GLY A 123 -9.58 -20.16 16.74
C GLY A 123 -11.02 -20.14 16.21
N LEU A 124 -11.85 -19.17 16.63
CA LEU A 124 -13.24 -19.00 16.19
C LEU A 124 -13.32 -17.79 15.25
N ILE A 125 -13.94 -17.97 14.08
CA ILE A 125 -14.05 -16.85 13.13
C ILE A 125 -15.01 -15.79 13.67
N SER A 126 -14.51 -14.58 13.86
CA SER A 126 -15.33 -13.40 14.12
C SER A 126 -15.42 -12.47 12.89
N ASN A 127 -16.42 -11.59 12.87
CA ASN A 127 -16.54 -10.55 11.83
C ASN A 127 -15.31 -9.64 11.81
N ASP A 128 -14.71 -9.45 12.97
CA ASP A 128 -13.47 -8.70 13.19
C ASP A 128 -12.24 -9.55 12.91
N GLU A 129 -12.32 -10.62 12.14
CA GLU A 129 -11.16 -11.35 11.62
C GLU A 129 -11.16 -11.44 10.10
N VAL A 130 -12.26 -11.00 9.47
CA VAL A 130 -12.34 -10.76 8.05
C VAL A 130 -11.78 -9.36 7.77
N ARG A 131 -10.70 -9.31 7.00
CA ARG A 131 -9.93 -8.12 6.68
C ARG A 131 -9.77 -7.97 5.19
N GLY A 132 -9.46 -6.78 4.72
CA GLY A 132 -9.42 -6.53 3.29
C GLY A 132 -8.75 -5.21 2.97
N ILE A 133 -8.35 -5.09 1.72
CA ILE A 133 -7.64 -3.93 1.17
C ILE A 133 -8.28 -3.63 -0.18
N ARG A 134 -8.69 -2.38 -0.38
CA ARG A 134 -9.22 -1.93 -1.66
C ARG A 134 -8.66 -0.58 -2.03
N LEU A 135 -8.64 -0.34 -3.33
CA LEU A 135 -8.51 0.99 -3.90
C LEU A 135 -9.89 1.64 -4.00
N ASP A 136 -10.07 2.78 -3.33
CA ASP A 136 -11.18 3.69 -3.55
C ASP A 136 -10.69 4.81 -4.48
N SER A 137 -10.77 4.54 -5.79
CA SER A 137 -10.34 5.47 -6.84
C SER A 137 -11.21 6.73 -6.89
N THR A 138 -12.47 6.65 -6.44
CA THR A 138 -13.38 7.82 -6.37
C THR A 138 -12.88 8.84 -5.36
N ASN A 139 -12.38 8.38 -4.22
CA ASN A 139 -11.90 9.23 -3.13
C ASN A 139 -10.37 9.33 -3.07
N ASN A 140 -9.66 8.80 -4.07
CA ASN A 140 -8.20 8.79 -4.15
C ASN A 140 -7.53 8.26 -2.86
N ARG A 141 -7.92 7.06 -2.43
CA ARG A 141 -7.41 6.45 -1.19
C ARG A 141 -7.38 4.93 -1.25
N ILE A 142 -6.59 4.35 -0.35
CA ILE A 142 -6.61 2.91 -0.07
C ILE A 142 -7.30 2.72 1.27
N ASP A 143 -8.31 1.85 1.29
CA ASP A 143 -9.07 1.54 2.50
C ASP A 143 -8.75 0.13 3.00
N PHE A 144 -8.84 -0.05 4.32
CA PHE A 144 -8.85 -1.33 4.98
C PHE A 144 -10.22 -1.69 5.52
N LEU A 145 -10.65 -2.93 5.25
CA LEU A 145 -11.79 -3.52 5.92
C LEU A 145 -11.36 -3.90 7.33
N THR A 146 -11.92 -3.24 8.33
CA THR A 146 -11.62 -3.48 9.75
C THR A 146 -12.55 -4.52 10.37
N SER A 147 -13.77 -4.66 9.83
CA SER A 147 -14.75 -5.66 10.23
C SER A 147 -15.69 -5.95 9.08
N ALA A 148 -16.02 -7.22 8.84
CA ALA A 148 -17.02 -7.61 7.85
C ALA A 148 -18.43 -7.65 8.46
N THR A 149 -19.46 -7.60 7.62
CA THR A 149 -20.84 -7.87 8.05
C THR A 149 -21.11 -9.35 8.28
N SER A 150 -20.29 -10.24 7.72
CA SER A 150 -20.42 -11.69 7.80
C SER A 150 -19.06 -12.40 7.84
N THR A 151 -19.02 -13.54 8.52
CA THR A 151 -17.88 -14.47 8.54
C THR A 151 -17.87 -15.43 7.35
N THR A 152 -18.77 -15.27 6.38
CA THR A 152 -18.78 -16.05 5.12
C THR A 152 -17.99 -15.35 4.01
N ALA A 153 -17.84 -16.01 2.85
CA ALA A 153 -17.15 -15.41 1.71
C ALA A 153 -17.89 -14.13 1.30
N PRO A 154 -17.21 -12.96 1.26
CA PRO A 154 -17.82 -11.73 0.77
C PRO A 154 -18.11 -11.87 -0.74
N THR A 155 -19.09 -11.12 -1.22
CA THR A 155 -19.46 -11.11 -2.64
C THR A 155 -18.78 -9.98 -3.42
N SER A 156 -18.28 -8.96 -2.72
CA SER A 156 -17.58 -7.81 -3.28
C SER A 156 -16.73 -7.11 -2.20
N CYS A 157 -16.08 -6.01 -2.58
CA CYS A 157 -15.36 -5.11 -1.67
C CYS A 157 -16.05 -3.76 -1.45
N ASP A 158 -17.36 -3.71 -1.63
CA ASP A 158 -18.12 -2.50 -1.35
C ASP A 158 -18.31 -2.28 0.16
N SER A 159 -18.84 -1.12 0.50
CA SER A 159 -19.20 -0.75 1.87
C SER A 159 -20.38 -1.54 2.45
N ALA A 160 -21.10 -2.35 1.65
CA ALA A 160 -22.17 -3.21 2.17
C ALA A 160 -21.61 -4.48 2.83
N ASN A 161 -20.38 -4.88 2.48
CA ASN A 161 -19.71 -6.06 3.02
C ASN A 161 -18.93 -5.81 4.33
N GLY A 162 -18.91 -4.57 4.84
CA GLY A 162 -18.33 -4.26 6.15
C GLY A 162 -17.83 -2.82 6.29
N THR A 163 -17.14 -2.57 7.41
CA THR A 163 -16.60 -1.26 7.76
C THR A 163 -15.23 -1.05 7.14
N TRP A 164 -15.14 -0.09 6.22
CA TRP A 164 -13.91 0.30 5.55
C TRP A 164 -13.38 1.60 6.15
N THR A 165 -12.11 1.59 6.54
CA THR A 165 -11.39 2.72 7.12
C THR A 165 -10.25 3.14 6.20
N PRO A 166 -10.07 4.45 5.95
CA PRO A 166 -8.99 4.91 5.08
C PRO A 166 -7.62 4.71 5.73
N LEU A 167 -6.67 4.12 4.99
CA LEU A 167 -5.28 3.99 5.42
C LEU A 167 -4.46 5.26 5.11
N VAL A 168 -4.68 5.83 3.92
CA VAL A 168 -4.00 7.05 3.46
C VAL A 168 -4.98 7.91 2.68
N SER A 169 -4.98 9.22 2.96
CA SER A 169 -5.57 10.21 2.07
C SER A 169 -4.52 10.60 1.03
N GLY A 170 -4.75 10.35 -0.27
CA GLY A 170 -3.84 10.67 -1.36
C GLY A 170 -3.62 12.18 -1.58
N LYS A 171 -3.08 12.87 -0.57
CA LYS A 171 -2.80 14.30 -0.64
C LYS A 171 -1.50 14.58 -1.38
N SER A 172 -0.48 13.73 -1.21
CA SER A 172 0.81 13.89 -1.89
C SER A 172 0.91 13.12 -3.21
N ILE A 173 -0.01 12.16 -3.44
CA ILE A 173 -0.07 11.31 -4.63
C ILE A 173 -1.51 11.16 -5.14
N GLN A 174 -1.66 11.12 -6.46
CA GLN A 174 -2.91 10.77 -7.13
C GLN A 174 -2.86 9.31 -7.55
N LEU A 175 -3.69 8.49 -6.94
CA LEU A 175 -3.92 7.08 -7.25
C LEU A 175 -4.88 7.02 -8.44
N GLY A 176 -4.40 6.49 -9.57
CA GLY A 176 -5.25 6.15 -10.72
C GLY A 176 -6.18 4.97 -10.43
N THR A 177 -6.99 4.56 -11.41
CA THR A 177 -7.93 3.42 -11.28
C THR A 177 -7.25 2.07 -11.09
N ASP A 178 -5.99 1.99 -11.50
CA ASP A 178 -5.14 0.79 -11.49
C ASP A 178 -3.98 0.92 -10.50
N ALA A 179 -4.06 1.89 -9.59
CA ALA A 179 -2.98 2.26 -8.67
C ALA A 179 -2.63 1.19 -7.64
N LEU A 180 -3.47 0.17 -7.47
CA LEU A 180 -3.23 -0.96 -6.58
C LEU A 180 -3.55 -2.23 -7.35
N LYS A 181 -2.59 -3.15 -7.41
CA LYS A 181 -2.75 -4.45 -8.06
C LYS A 181 -2.23 -5.57 -7.16
N PHE A 182 -3.01 -6.64 -7.08
CA PHE A 182 -2.66 -7.88 -6.41
C PHE A 182 -2.49 -8.99 -7.44
N GLU A 183 -1.25 -9.23 -7.88
CA GLU A 183 -0.96 -10.36 -8.77
C GLU A 183 -0.60 -11.57 -7.90
N TYR A 184 -1.25 -12.71 -8.11
CA TYR A 184 -0.99 -13.91 -7.32
C TYR A 184 -0.32 -14.98 -8.16
N SER A 185 0.61 -15.69 -7.53
CA SER A 185 1.13 -16.95 -8.06
C SER A 185 0.41 -18.09 -7.35
N SER A 186 -0.22 -18.94 -8.16
CA SER A 186 -0.95 -20.10 -7.70
C SER A 186 -0.28 -21.40 -8.10
N GLY A 187 -0.44 -22.40 -7.22
CA GLY A 187 -0.12 -23.79 -7.52
C GLY A 187 -1.39 -24.64 -7.50
N TRP A 188 -1.45 -25.61 -8.41
CA TRP A 188 -2.47 -26.65 -8.39
C TRP A 188 -2.02 -27.77 -7.46
N ILE A 189 -2.83 -28.10 -6.45
CA ILE A 189 -2.68 -29.34 -5.67
C ILE A 189 -3.76 -30.31 -6.13
N ARG A 190 -3.36 -31.49 -6.59
CA ARG A 190 -4.28 -32.60 -6.84
C ARG A 190 -4.77 -33.15 -5.51
N ILE A 191 -6.07 -33.13 -5.31
CA ILE A 191 -6.73 -33.73 -4.16
C ILE A 191 -6.95 -35.19 -4.51
N ALA A 192 -6.32 -36.12 -3.78
CA ALA A 192 -6.71 -37.53 -3.88
C ALA A 192 -8.16 -37.67 -3.38
N ASP A 193 -8.95 -38.56 -3.98
CA ASP A 193 -10.36 -38.73 -3.62
C ASP A 193 -10.48 -38.98 -2.10
N GLY A 194 -11.24 -38.11 -1.41
CA GLY A 194 -11.36 -38.12 0.06
C GLY A 194 -10.35 -37.29 0.87
N ALA A 195 -9.37 -36.62 0.26
CA ALA A 195 -8.46 -35.72 0.97
C ALA A 195 -9.07 -34.30 1.12
N SER A 196 -9.06 -33.72 2.32
CA SER A 196 -9.40 -32.31 2.52
C SER A 196 -8.19 -31.43 2.21
N ILE A 197 -8.39 -30.32 1.51
CA ILE A 197 -7.34 -29.36 1.20
C ILE A 197 -6.99 -28.61 2.48
N THR A 198 -5.79 -28.80 3.00
CA THR A 198 -5.30 -28.15 4.23
C THR A 198 -4.65 -26.78 3.98
N SER A 199 -4.72 -26.27 2.75
CA SER A 199 -4.18 -25.00 2.29
C SER A 199 -5.27 -24.04 1.81
N ALA A 200 -4.98 -22.74 1.74
CA ALA A 200 -5.98 -21.73 1.42
C ALA A 200 -6.54 -21.96 0.04
N GLN A 201 -7.86 -21.96 0.01
CA GLN A 201 -8.61 -21.88 -1.22
C GLN A 201 -8.60 -20.40 -1.62
N ALA A 202 -7.97 -20.12 -2.75
CA ALA A 202 -8.31 -18.94 -3.51
C ALA A 202 -9.66 -19.20 -4.14
N LEU A 203 -10.70 -18.55 -3.64
CA LEU A 203 -11.94 -18.46 -4.37
C LEU A 203 -11.83 -17.21 -5.23
N ALA A 204 -11.20 -17.35 -6.41
CA ALA A 204 -11.38 -16.37 -7.45
C ALA A 204 -12.89 -16.32 -7.73
N ALA A 205 -13.51 -15.14 -7.61
CA ALA A 205 -14.94 -14.97 -7.88
C ALA A 205 -15.20 -15.13 -9.38
N ASN A 206 -15.12 -16.37 -9.87
CA ASN A 206 -15.75 -16.86 -11.07
C ASN A 206 -16.08 -18.35 -10.84
N ALA A 207 -17.33 -18.57 -10.46
CA ALA A 207 -18.06 -19.82 -10.43
C ALA A 207 -17.58 -20.91 -9.45
N ALA A 208 -18.49 -21.27 -8.54
CA ALA A 208 -18.82 -22.63 -8.16
C ALA A 208 -17.94 -23.74 -8.77
N VAL A 209 -16.84 -24.09 -8.10
CA VAL A 209 -16.25 -25.42 -8.25
C VAL A 209 -16.54 -26.20 -6.98
N ALA A 210 -17.77 -26.69 -6.92
CA ALA A 210 -18.10 -27.79 -6.04
C ALA A 210 -17.28 -29.01 -6.53
N ASN A 211 -16.27 -29.37 -5.74
CA ASN A 211 -15.47 -30.59 -5.86
C ASN A 211 -14.50 -30.62 -7.08
N SER A 212 -13.18 -30.52 -6.80
CA SER A 212 -12.08 -31.31 -7.43
C SER A 212 -10.76 -30.56 -7.75
N ALA A 213 -10.64 -29.25 -7.52
CA ALA A 213 -9.34 -28.58 -7.47
C ALA A 213 -9.49 -27.24 -6.74
N ALA A 214 -8.81 -27.05 -5.60
CA ALA A 214 -8.62 -25.68 -5.09
C ALA A 214 -7.25 -25.17 -5.49
N GLU A 215 -7.27 -23.95 -6.00
CA GLU A 215 -6.09 -23.19 -6.30
C GLU A 215 -5.50 -22.64 -5.01
N VAL A 216 -4.24 -22.94 -4.75
CA VAL A 216 -3.53 -22.48 -3.55
C VAL A 216 -2.67 -21.31 -3.93
N ILE A 217 -3.00 -20.12 -3.41
CA ILE A 217 -2.10 -18.96 -3.52
C ILE A 217 -0.96 -19.16 -2.52
N ASP A 218 0.27 -19.09 -3.04
CA ASP A 218 1.50 -19.17 -2.26
C ASP A 218 2.16 -17.79 -2.12
N GLN A 219 2.06 -16.98 -3.18
CA GLN A 219 2.68 -15.66 -3.22
C GLN A 219 1.71 -14.63 -3.81
N VAL A 220 1.73 -13.43 -3.25
CA VAL A 220 1.02 -12.25 -3.78
C VAL A 220 2.04 -11.15 -4.01
N LYS A 221 2.17 -10.72 -5.26
CA LYS A 221 2.83 -9.48 -5.63
C LYS A 221 1.86 -8.33 -5.42
N ILE A 222 2.30 -7.35 -4.67
CA ILE A 222 1.56 -6.13 -4.39
C ILE A 222 2.26 -5.04 -5.17
N SER A 223 1.54 -4.40 -6.08
CA SER A 223 2.04 -3.27 -6.87
C SER A 223 1.21 -2.04 -6.55
N ILE A 224 1.88 -0.94 -6.20
CA ILE A 224 1.23 0.34 -5.95
C ILE A 224 1.88 1.39 -6.85
N SER A 225 1.05 2.17 -7.54
CA SER A 225 1.49 3.27 -8.38
C SER A 225 0.70 4.55 -8.09
N GLY A 226 1.34 5.69 -8.30
CA GLY A 226 0.71 7.00 -8.14
C GLY A 226 1.39 8.05 -8.99
N THR A 227 0.63 9.09 -9.34
CA THR A 227 1.12 10.25 -10.08
C THR A 227 1.24 11.45 -9.15
N LEU A 228 2.29 12.26 -9.30
CA LEU A 228 2.40 13.51 -8.54
C LEU A 228 1.29 14.50 -8.93
N PRO A 229 0.67 15.23 -7.97
CA PRO A 229 -0.38 16.22 -8.26
C PRO A 229 0.05 17.35 -9.21
N THR A 230 1.35 17.66 -9.24
CA THR A 230 1.93 18.70 -10.11
C THR A 230 2.20 18.23 -11.53
N SER A 231 1.96 16.94 -11.80
CA SER A 231 2.21 16.36 -13.11
C SER A 231 1.10 16.70 -14.09
N THR A 232 1.46 17.02 -15.33
CA THR A 232 0.49 17.18 -16.41
C THR A 232 0.21 15.84 -17.09
N THR A 233 -0.97 15.69 -17.67
CA THR A 233 -1.37 14.48 -18.42
C THR A 233 -0.44 14.19 -19.60
N ALA A 234 0.28 15.20 -20.11
CA ALA A 234 1.23 15.06 -21.21
C ALA A 234 2.58 14.47 -20.78
N ASN A 235 2.96 14.58 -19.51
CA ASN A 235 4.18 13.96 -18.98
C ASN A 235 3.94 13.53 -17.52
N PRO A 236 3.24 12.40 -17.30
CA PRO A 236 2.93 11.90 -15.97
C PRO A 236 4.22 11.42 -15.27
N LYS A 237 4.57 12.04 -14.16
CA LYS A 237 5.59 11.55 -13.25
C LYS A 237 4.98 10.49 -12.35
N ILE A 238 5.09 9.25 -12.81
CA ILE A 238 4.60 8.06 -12.14
C ILE A 238 5.67 7.55 -11.19
N ILE A 239 5.26 7.21 -9.97
CA ILE A 239 6.09 6.52 -8.98
C ILE A 239 5.42 5.17 -8.74
N GLU A 240 6.19 4.09 -8.89
CA GLU A 240 5.73 2.73 -8.69
C GLU A 240 6.59 2.02 -7.67
N SER A 241 5.96 1.17 -6.88
CA SER A 241 6.64 0.28 -5.96
C SER A 241 5.94 -1.06 -5.96
N SER A 242 6.70 -2.15 -5.86
CA SER A 242 6.13 -3.49 -5.76
C SER A 242 6.93 -4.37 -4.82
N GLU A 243 6.23 -5.26 -4.13
CA GLU A 243 6.82 -6.24 -3.23
C GLU A 243 6.12 -7.59 -3.40
N MET A 244 6.90 -8.67 -3.34
CA MET A 244 6.40 -10.04 -3.31
C MET A 244 6.22 -10.49 -1.86
N VAL A 245 5.04 -11.00 -1.55
CA VAL A 245 4.69 -11.50 -0.23
C VAL A 245 4.42 -12.99 -0.30
N GLN A 246 5.21 -13.78 0.43
CA GLN A 246 4.91 -15.19 0.65
C GLN A 246 3.85 -15.32 1.74
N LEU A 247 2.79 -16.07 1.44
CA LEU A 247 1.70 -16.32 2.38
C LEU A 247 2.03 -17.50 3.29
N ARG A 248 1.42 -17.55 4.47
CA ARG A 248 1.59 -18.64 5.46
C ARG A 248 0.90 -19.95 5.04
N ASN A 249 0.62 -20.09 3.75
CA ASN A 249 -0.44 -20.92 3.25
C ASN A 249 0.01 -22.28 2.69
N ARG A 250 1.33 -22.50 2.56
CA ARG A 250 1.87 -23.81 2.24
C ARG A 250 1.77 -24.77 3.43
N PRO A 251 1.33 -26.02 3.21
CA PRO A 251 1.56 -27.08 4.18
C PRO A 251 3.07 -27.33 4.25
N PHE A 252 3.64 -27.37 5.46
CA PHE A 252 5.02 -27.80 5.66
C PHE A 252 5.14 -29.25 5.17
N LYS A 253 5.91 -29.50 4.10
CA LYS A 253 6.35 -30.86 3.79
C LYS A 253 7.39 -31.25 4.84
N PHE A 254 6.98 -32.02 5.84
CA PHE A 254 7.92 -32.82 6.60
C PHE A 254 8.34 -33.97 5.69
N ASN A 255 9.58 -33.94 5.21
CA ASN A 255 10.21 -35.09 4.58
C ASN A 255 10.64 -36.10 5.67
#